data_AF-A0A2M8AIF1-F1
#
_entry.id   AF-A0A2M8AIF1-F1
#
_cell.length_a   1.000
_cell.length_b   1.000
_cell.length_c   1.000
_cell.angle_alpha   90.00
_cell.angle_beta   90.00
_cell.angle_gamma   90.00
#
_symmetry.space_group_name_H-M   'P 1'
#
loop_
_entity.id
_entity.type
_entity.pdbx_description
1 polymer ?
#
loop_
_entity_poly.entity_id
_entity_poly.type
_entity_poly.pdbx_seq_one_letter_code
_entity_poly.pdbx_strand_id
1 'polypeptide(L)'
;MSKIILLLGTLLIIVNTIIGLLLSNYLPFNWISVDIVLLINTILLYQISSNAIISNGYKISLSLIFPLLGLTSIILAILSTEKYKDNYYLIGFISILAIEIILFLLAKNIKSINTTK
;
A
#
# COMPACT_ATOMS: atom_id res chain seq x y z
N MET A 1 16.36 -6.57 6.94
CA MET A 1 15.64 -5.80 5.90
C MET A 1 14.18 -5.58 6.25
N SER A 2 13.40 -6.60 6.63
CA SER A 2 11.97 -6.43 6.92
C SER A 2 11.65 -5.44 8.06
N LYS A 3 12.51 -5.35 9.10
CA LYS A 3 12.38 -4.33 10.16
C LYS A 3 12.54 -2.89 9.66
N ILE A 4 13.37 -2.67 8.64
CA ILE A 4 13.59 -1.34 8.04
C ILE A 4 12.33 -0.91 7.28
N ILE A 5 11.65 -1.84 6.60
CA ILE A 5 10.38 -1.56 5.90
C ILE A 5 9.33 -1.06 6.90
N LEU A 6 9.18 -1.74 8.04
CA LEU A 6 8.25 -1.30 9.08
C LEU A 6 8.62 0.09 9.61
N LEU A 7 9.90 0.31 9.93
CA LEU A 7 10.38 1.60 10.45
C LEU A 7 10.12 2.75 9.47
N LEU A 8 10.45 2.56 8.19
CA LEU A 8 10.22 3.58 7.15
C LEU A 8 8.72 3.81 6.94
N GLY A 9 7.92 2.76 6.88
CA GLY A 9 6.47 2.88 6.71
C GLY A 9 5.82 3.60 7.89
N THR A 10 6.19 3.27 9.13
CA THR A 10 5.71 3.98 10.32
C THR A 10 6.15 5.44 10.33
N LEU A 11 7.38 5.72 9.90
CA LEU A 11 7.90 7.09 9.81
C LEU A 11 7.10 7.91 8.78
N LEU A 12 6.80 7.33 7.62
CA LEU A 12 5.99 8.00 6.59
C LEU A 12 4.57 8.31 7.07
N ILE A 13 3.93 7.38 7.80
CA ILE A 13 2.61 7.61 8.40
C ILE A 13 2.68 8.76 9.41
N ILE A 14 3.63 8.71 10.36
CA ILE A 14 3.80 9.79 11.36
C ILE A 14 4.01 11.14 10.68
N VAL A 15 4.86 11.20 9.66
CA VAL A 15 5.12 12.43 8.91
C VAL A 15 3.85 12.90 8.19
N ASN A 16 3.12 12.02 7.51
CA ASN A 16 1.88 12.39 6.82
C ASN A 16 0.80 12.87 7.80
N THR A 17 0.61 12.20 8.93
CA THR A 17 -0.32 12.64 9.99
C THR A 17 0.07 14.01 10.53
N ILE A 18 1.35 14.26 10.84
CA ILE A 18 1.81 15.58 11.29
C ILE A 18 1.51 16.65 10.23
N ILE A 19 1.81 16.37 8.95
CA ILE A 19 1.52 17.29 7.85
C ILE A 19 0.01 17.57 7.73
N GLY A 20 -0.84 16.53 7.87
CA GLY A 20 -2.30 16.65 7.87
C GLY A 20 -2.86 17.48 9.02
N LEU A 21 -2.21 17.43 10.19
CA LEU A 21 -2.59 18.25 11.34
C LEU A 21 -2.13 19.72 11.21
N LEU A 22 -1.10 19.99 10.40
CA LEU A 22 -0.53 21.34 10.22
C LEU A 22 -1.15 22.10 9.03
N LEU A 23 -1.59 21.40 7.98
CA LEU A 23 -2.11 22.03 6.75
C LEU A 23 -3.64 22.07 6.74
N SER A 24 -4.23 23.27 6.84
CA SER A 24 -5.69 23.45 6.78
C SER A 24 -6.35 22.99 5.47
N ASN A 25 -5.59 22.98 4.37
CA ASN A 25 -6.08 22.54 3.05
C ASN A 25 -5.93 21.04 2.84
N TYR A 26 -5.21 20.33 3.72
CA TYR A 26 -5.10 18.89 3.67
C TYR A 26 -6.22 18.30 4.53
N LEU A 27 -7.37 18.08 3.89
CA LEU A 27 -8.59 17.69 4.58
C LEU A 27 -8.42 16.39 5.38
N PRO A 28 -9.10 16.23 6.53
CA PRO A 28 -9.05 15.01 7.35
C PRO A 28 -9.23 13.73 6.56
N PHE A 29 -10.20 13.73 5.67
CA PHE A 29 -10.48 12.60 4.80
C PHE A 29 -9.29 12.19 3.95
N ASN A 30 -8.58 13.16 3.38
CA ASN A 30 -7.50 12.94 2.43
C ASN A 30 -6.26 12.39 3.15
N TRP A 31 -5.85 13.01 4.27
CA TRP A 31 -4.65 12.55 4.98
C TRP A 31 -4.84 11.21 5.69
N ILE A 32 -6.04 10.94 6.22
CA ILE A 32 -6.39 9.61 6.74
C ILE A 32 -6.37 8.57 5.62
N SER A 33 -6.88 8.90 4.43
CA SER A 33 -6.85 7.99 3.28
C SER A 33 -5.41 7.66 2.85
N VAL A 34 -4.51 8.66 2.85
CA VAL A 34 -3.09 8.43 2.60
C VAL A 34 -2.45 7.55 3.67
N ASP A 35 -2.78 7.75 4.95
CA ASP A 35 -2.28 6.88 6.04
C ASP A 35 -2.72 5.42 5.85
N ILE A 36 -3.95 5.18 5.40
CA ILE A 36 -4.46 3.84 5.06
C ILE A 36 -3.65 3.22 3.91
N VAL A 37 -3.40 3.98 2.84
CA VAL A 37 -2.61 3.52 1.69
C VAL A 37 -1.19 3.16 2.14
N LEU A 38 -0.54 4.03 2.91
CA LEU A 38 0.81 3.81 3.45
C LEU A 38 0.87 2.58 4.34
N LEU A 39 -0.13 2.39 5.21
CA LEU A 39 -0.22 1.24 6.10
C LEU A 39 -0.35 -0.07 5.33
N ILE A 40 -1.25 -0.14 4.35
CA ILE A 40 -1.45 -1.35 3.54
C ILE A 40 -0.18 -1.67 2.76
N ASN A 41 0.40 -0.69 2.06
CA ASN A 41 1.63 -0.89 1.29
C ASN A 41 2.81 -1.35 2.18
N THR A 42 2.96 -0.75 3.36
CA THR A 42 3.99 -1.15 4.33
C THR A 42 3.81 -2.61 4.77
N ILE A 43 2.58 -3.01 5.10
CA ILE A 43 2.27 -4.38 5.52
C ILE A 43 2.55 -5.36 4.38
N LEU A 44 2.12 -5.04 3.15
CA LEU A 44 2.33 -5.89 1.98
C LEU A 44 3.83 -6.07 1.67
N LEU A 45 4.60 -4.99 1.66
CA LEU A 45 6.05 -5.04 1.46
C LEU A 45 6.77 -5.82 2.58
N TYR A 46 6.35 -5.62 3.82
CA TYR A 46 6.88 -6.39 4.95
C TYR A 46 6.61 -7.89 4.78
N GLN A 47 5.39 -8.26 4.42
CA GLN A 47 5.00 -9.65 4.18
C GLN A 47 5.80 -10.26 3.02
N ILE A 48 5.98 -9.54 1.90
CA ILE A 48 6.81 -10.02 0.78
C ILE A 48 8.25 -10.25 1.22
N SER A 49 8.83 -9.30 1.96
CA SER A 49 10.21 -9.37 2.41
C SER A 49 10.45 -10.53 3.39
N SER A 50 9.54 -10.71 4.35
CA SER A 50 9.70 -11.67 5.46
C SER A 50 9.23 -13.09 5.12
N ASN A 51 8.35 -13.27 4.13
CA ASN A 51 7.76 -14.56 3.84
C ASN A 51 8.72 -15.47 3.06
N ALA A 52 9.14 -16.60 3.66
CA ALA A 52 10.04 -17.57 3.05
C ALA A 52 9.42 -18.34 1.87
N ILE A 53 8.09 -18.43 1.81
CA ILE A 53 7.36 -19.23 0.82
C ILE A 53 7.39 -18.55 -0.54
N ILE A 54 7.29 -17.22 -0.61
CA ILE A 54 7.25 -16.47 -1.88
C ILE A 54 8.58 -16.62 -2.65
N SER A 55 8.53 -16.75 -3.98
CA SER A 55 9.74 -16.91 -4.80
C SER A 55 10.53 -15.61 -4.87
N ASN A 56 11.86 -15.69 -5.03
CA ASN A 56 12.70 -14.49 -5.10
C ASN A 56 12.33 -13.59 -6.29
N GLY A 57 11.91 -14.17 -7.42
CA GLY A 57 11.40 -13.41 -8.57
C GLY A 57 10.18 -12.57 -8.20
N TYR A 58 9.16 -13.19 -7.60
CA TYR A 58 7.97 -12.46 -7.13
C TYR A 58 8.31 -11.42 -6.06
N LYS A 59 9.25 -11.71 -5.16
CA LYS A 59 9.70 -10.74 -4.16
C LYS A 59 10.27 -9.49 -4.80
N ILE A 60 11.17 -9.62 -5.76
CA ILE A 60 11.80 -8.49 -6.45
C ILE A 60 10.75 -7.71 -7.23
N SER A 61 9.94 -8.39 -8.05
CA SER A 61 8.92 -7.74 -8.89
C SER A 61 7.89 -6.99 -8.08
N LEU A 62 7.31 -7.62 -7.04
CA LEU A 62 6.28 -6.99 -6.22
C LEU A 62 6.85 -5.89 -5.31
N SER A 63 8.10 -6.01 -4.87
CA SER A 63 8.78 -4.92 -4.13
C SER A 63 9.00 -3.67 -4.98
N LEU A 64 8.94 -3.78 -6.31
CA LEU A 64 8.98 -2.64 -7.23
C LEU A 64 7.58 -2.16 -7.63
N ILE A 65 6.65 -3.09 -7.89
CA ILE A 65 5.29 -2.77 -8.34
C ILE A 65 4.47 -2.11 -7.22
N PHE A 66 4.54 -2.61 -5.98
CA PHE A 66 3.73 -2.08 -4.88
C PHE A 66 4.04 -0.61 -4.57
N PRO A 67 5.30 -0.16 -4.44
CA PRO A 67 5.57 1.27 -4.26
C PRO A 67 5.04 2.15 -5.39
N LEU A 68 5.06 1.67 -6.65
CA LEU A 68 4.49 2.43 -7.77
C LEU A 68 2.97 2.56 -7.67
N LEU A 69 2.28 1.45 -7.39
CA LEU A 69 0.83 1.43 -7.18
C LEU A 69 0.42 2.22 -5.93
N GLY A 70 1.18 2.10 -4.85
CA GLY A 70 1.04 2.88 -3.62
C GLY A 70 1.20 4.37 -3.88
N LEU A 71 2.21 4.80 -4.64
CA LEU A 71 2.37 6.21 -5.03
C LEU A 71 1.18 6.71 -5.84
N THR A 72 0.68 5.93 -6.81
CA THR A 72 -0.52 6.31 -7.55
C THR A 72 -1.76 6.41 -6.65
N SER A 73 -1.89 5.50 -5.68
CA SER A 73 -2.97 5.50 -4.70
C SER A 73 -2.90 6.69 -3.75
N ILE A 74 -1.69 7.11 -3.34
CA ILE A 74 -1.46 8.32 -2.55
C ILE A 74 -1.92 9.56 -3.33
N ILE A 75 -1.54 9.68 -4.61
CA ILE A 75 -1.96 10.80 -5.45
C ILE A 75 -3.50 10.85 -5.54
N LEU A 76 -4.14 9.70 -5.77
CA LEU A 76 -5.61 9.63 -5.82
C LEU A 76 -6.26 9.96 -4.47
N ALA A 77 -5.70 9.49 -3.36
CA ALA A 77 -6.20 9.82 -2.02
C ALA A 77 -6.10 11.31 -1.70
N ILE A 78 -4.98 11.96 -2.09
CA ILE A 78 -4.78 13.41 -1.95
C ILE A 78 -5.79 14.20 -2.81
N LEU A 79 -6.09 13.73 -4.02
CA LEU A 79 -7.04 14.39 -4.93
C LEU A 79 -8.52 14.08 -4.61
N SER A 80 -8.78 13.15 -3.71
CA SER A 80 -10.14 12.73 -3.40
C SER A 80 -10.95 13.82 -2.72
N THR A 81 -12.25 13.87 -3.00
CA THR A 81 -13.18 14.79 -2.34
C THR A 81 -13.73 14.15 -1.06
N GLU A 82 -14.14 14.94 -0.05
CA GLU A 82 -14.79 14.40 1.16
C GLU A 82 -16.15 13.74 0.91
N LYS A 83 -16.72 13.94 -0.28
CA LYS A 83 -17.95 13.26 -0.69
C LYS A 83 -17.63 11.80 -1.00
N TYR A 84 -18.35 10.88 -0.36
CA TYR A 84 -18.23 9.44 -0.64
C TYR A 84 -18.91 9.05 -1.95
N LYS A 85 -20.06 9.68 -2.25
CA LYS A 85 -20.85 9.36 -3.44
C LYS A 85 -20.19 9.94 -4.69
N ASP A 86 -20.11 9.13 -5.75
CA ASP A 86 -19.57 9.50 -7.07
C ASP A 86 -18.11 9.99 -7.05
N ASN A 87 -17.33 9.52 -6.06
CA ASN A 87 -15.93 9.87 -5.90
C ASN A 87 -15.02 8.89 -6.66
N TYR A 88 -14.73 9.23 -7.91
CA TYR A 88 -13.90 8.41 -8.80
C TYR A 88 -12.46 8.23 -8.30
N TYR A 89 -11.90 9.22 -7.58
CA TYR A 89 -10.57 9.10 -6.99
C TYR A 89 -10.55 8.06 -5.87
N LEU A 90 -11.59 8.06 -5.01
CA LEU A 90 -11.78 7.05 -3.97
C LEU A 90 -11.93 5.65 -4.56
N ILE A 91 -12.82 5.50 -5.55
CA ILE A 91 -13.01 4.23 -6.24
C ILE A 91 -11.68 3.76 -6.86
N GLY A 92 -10.93 4.69 -7.46
CA GLY A 92 -9.63 4.43 -8.08
C GLY A 92 -8.61 3.86 -7.10
N PHE A 93 -8.32 4.54 -5.98
CA PHE A 93 -7.31 4.05 -5.05
C PHE A 93 -7.75 2.77 -4.34
N ILE A 94 -9.04 2.60 -4.01
CA ILE A 94 -9.55 1.34 -3.44
C ILE A 94 -9.36 0.19 -4.44
N SER A 95 -9.61 0.44 -5.72
CA SER A 95 -9.41 -0.57 -6.76
C SER A 95 -7.93 -0.97 -6.89
N ILE A 96 -7.01 0.00 -6.81
CA ILE A 96 -5.56 -0.28 -6.84
C ILE A 96 -5.15 -1.10 -5.62
N LEU A 97 -5.59 -0.74 -4.41
CA LEU A 97 -5.32 -1.51 -3.19
C LEU A 97 -5.85 -2.95 -3.30
N ALA A 98 -7.03 -3.14 -3.88
CA ALA A 98 -7.59 -4.47 -4.14
C ALA A 98 -6.69 -5.28 -5.09
N ILE A 99 -6.18 -4.66 -6.16
CA ILE A 99 -5.24 -5.30 -7.10
C ILE A 99 -3.94 -5.68 -6.39
N GLU A 100 -3.37 -4.81 -5.56
CA GLU A 100 -2.16 -5.12 -4.78
C GLU A 100 -2.35 -6.37 -3.90
N ILE A 101 -3.48 -6.45 -3.19
CA ILE A 101 -3.83 -7.60 -2.36
C ILE A 101 -3.98 -8.87 -3.21
N ILE A 102 -4.65 -8.79 -4.36
CA ILE A 102 -4.82 -9.93 -5.28
C ILE A 102 -3.44 -10.43 -5.76
N LEU A 103 -2.56 -9.51 -6.20
CA LEU A 103 -1.21 -9.86 -6.66
C LEU A 103 -0.39 -10.52 -5.55
N PHE A 104 -0.48 -10.03 -4.32
CA PHE A 104 0.16 -10.64 -3.15
C PHE A 104 -0.33 -12.08 -2.91
N LEU A 105 -1.65 -12.29 -2.94
CA LEU A 105 -2.24 -13.62 -2.75
C LEU A 105 -1.82 -14.60 -3.85
N LEU A 106 -1.79 -14.16 -5.11
CA LEU A 106 -1.31 -14.97 -6.23
C LEU A 106 0.15 -15.39 -6.03
N ALA A 107 1.03 -14.44 -5.68
CA ALA A 107 2.44 -14.74 -5.43
C ALA A 107 2.67 -15.73 -4.27
N LYS A 108 1.84 -15.65 -3.22
CA LYS A 108 1.87 -16.58 -2.09
C LYS A 108 1.41 -17.99 -2.49
N ASN A 109 0.34 -18.10 -3.26
CA ASN A 109 -0.29 -19.39 -3.58
C ASN A 109 0.42 -20.15 -4.72
N ILE A 110 0.98 -19.47 -5.71
CA ILE A 110 1.64 -20.13 -6.87
C ILE A 110 2.84 -20.98 -6.43
N LYS A 111 3.67 -20.50 -5.50
CA LYS A 111 4.82 -21.29 -5.04
C LYS A 111 4.42 -22.42 -4.08
N SER A 112 3.34 -22.25 -3.30
CA SER A 112 2.79 -23.32 -2.46
C SER A 112 2.43 -24.58 -3.26
N ILE A 113 1.99 -24.41 -4.52
CA ILE A 113 1.63 -25.52 -5.42
C ILE A 113 2.87 -26.28 -5.93
N ASN A 114 4.00 -25.58 -6.10
CA ASN A 114 5.23 -26.22 -6.57
C ASN A 114 5.99 -26.96 -5.46
N THR A 115 5.68 -26.70 -4.19
CA THR A 115 6.28 -27.40 -3.04
C THR A 115 5.52 -28.65 -2.60
N THR A 116 4.33 -28.89 -3.14
CA THR A 116 3.48 -30.05 -2.84
C THR A 116 3.47 -31.12 -3.94
N LYS A 117 4.26 -30.92 -5.00
CA LYS A 117 4.60 -31.95 -6.00
C LYS A 117 6.01 -32.47 -5.74
#